data_AF-A0A158FJS7-F1
#
_entry.id   AF-A0A158FJS7-F1
#
_cell.length_a   1.000
_cell.length_b   1.000
_cell.length_c   1.000
_cell.angle_alpha   90.00
_cell.angle_beta   90.00
_cell.angle_gamma   90.00
#
_symmetry.space_group_name_H-M   'P 1'
#
loop_
_entity.id
_entity.type
_entity.pdbx_description
1 polymer ?
#
loop_
_entity_poly.entity_id
_entity_poly.type
_entity_poly.pdbx_seq_one_letter_code
_entity_poly.pdbx_strand_id
1 'polypeptide(L)'
;MAEPSVIATIGSTDFQVQLDDGMHKWLADEPESLGGRDTGPAPASLLLSSLGACTSITLKMYAKRKDWPLDAVRVVLSMTTGAEGTAIDRNIVLSGALSTEQRERLLQIANACPVHKILTGAIRIESRIADV
;
A
#
# COMPACT_ATOMS: atom_id res chain seq x y z
N MET A 1 -5.69 10.86 17.87
CA MET A 1 -4.88 10.88 16.63
C MET A 1 -5.85 11.29 15.53
N ALA A 2 -5.53 12.31 14.74
CA ALA A 2 -6.38 12.70 13.63
C ALA A 2 -6.49 11.54 12.64
N GLU A 3 -7.68 11.34 12.07
CA GLU A 3 -7.89 10.35 11.03
C GLU A 3 -7.07 10.76 9.78
N PRO A 4 -6.40 9.82 9.10
CA PRO A 4 -5.66 10.15 7.89
C PRO A 4 -6.63 10.70 6.84
N SER A 5 -6.31 11.87 6.29
CA SER A 5 -7.07 12.52 5.20
C SER A 5 -6.14 12.79 4.03
N VAL A 6 -6.63 12.58 2.81
CA VAL A 6 -5.91 12.88 1.57
C VAL A 6 -6.80 13.73 0.69
N ILE A 7 -6.24 14.79 0.11
CA ILE A 7 -6.87 15.57 -0.96
C ILE A 7 -6.30 15.07 -2.29
N ALA A 8 -7.19 14.79 -3.24
CA ALA A 8 -6.84 14.44 -4.62
C ALA A 8 -7.39 15.51 -5.56
N THR A 9 -6.53 16.11 -6.36
CA THR A 9 -6.92 17.18 -7.30
C THR A 9 -6.36 16.88 -8.68
N ILE A 10 -7.24 16.92 -9.68
CA ILE A 10 -6.89 16.86 -11.09
C ILE A 10 -7.14 18.23 -11.73
N GLY A 11 -6.22 18.65 -12.60
CA GLY A 11 -6.27 19.94 -13.29
C GLY A 11 -6.49 19.78 -14.79
N SER A 12 -5.77 20.57 -15.58
CA SER A 12 -5.85 20.54 -17.05
C SER A 12 -5.00 19.45 -17.72
N THR A 13 -4.11 18.79 -16.98
CA THR A 13 -3.33 17.66 -17.49
C THR A 13 -4.16 16.39 -17.29
N ASP A 14 -4.51 15.74 -18.39
CA ASP A 14 -5.31 14.51 -18.35
C ASP A 14 -4.64 13.44 -17.48
N PHE A 15 -5.45 12.79 -16.64
CA PHE A 15 -5.13 11.67 -15.73
C PHE A 15 -4.05 11.91 -14.67
N GLN A 16 -3.32 13.03 -14.70
CA GLN A 16 -2.38 13.40 -13.65
C GLN A 16 -3.11 13.98 -12.44
N VAL A 17 -2.92 13.37 -11.27
CA VAL A 17 -3.54 13.78 -10.01
C VAL A 17 -2.46 14.22 -9.02
N GLN A 18 -2.63 15.40 -8.44
CA GLN A 18 -1.87 15.84 -7.28
C GLN A 18 -2.54 15.32 -6.00
N LEU A 19 -1.75 14.64 -5.15
CA LEU A 19 -2.17 14.09 -3.87
C LEU A 19 -1.43 14.80 -2.73
N ASP A 20 -2.13 15.11 -1.65
CA ASP A 20 -1.58 15.76 -0.46
C ASP A 20 -2.30 15.30 0.83
N ASP A 21 -1.54 15.11 1.93
CA ASP A 21 -2.07 14.71 3.25
C ASP A 21 -1.98 15.83 4.32
N GLY A 22 -1.79 17.06 3.88
CA GLY A 22 -1.52 18.26 4.68
C GLY A 22 -0.03 18.55 4.90
N MET A 23 0.84 17.55 4.75
CA MET A 23 2.29 17.67 5.01
C MET A 23 3.15 17.23 3.82
N HIS A 24 2.73 16.18 3.12
CA HIS A 24 3.45 15.56 2.02
C HIS A 24 2.65 15.68 0.73
N LYS A 25 3.37 15.84 -0.38
CA LYS A 25 2.80 15.92 -1.73
C LYS A 25 3.40 14.85 -2.62
N TRP A 26 2.55 14.19 -3.41
CA TRP A 26 2.96 13.22 -4.41
C TRP A 26 1.98 13.20 -5.59
N LEU A 27 2.29 12.39 -6.60
CA LEU A 27 1.49 12.28 -7.81
C LEU A 27 0.86 10.88 -7.95
N ALA A 28 -0.28 10.84 -8.63
CA ALA A 28 -0.74 9.66 -9.35
C ALA A 28 -0.88 10.03 -10.83
N ASP A 29 -0.69 9.06 -11.71
CA ASP A 29 -0.85 9.26 -13.15
C ASP A 29 -1.13 7.91 -13.83
N GLU A 30 -1.80 7.96 -14.97
CA GLU A 30 -1.93 6.80 -15.84
C GLU A 30 -0.73 6.72 -16.80
N PRO A 31 -0.38 5.52 -17.31
CA PRO A 31 0.66 5.40 -18.33
C PRO A 31 0.22 6.06 -19.64
N GLU A 32 1.19 6.38 -20.50
CA GLU A 32 0.93 6.96 -21.83
C GLU A 32 -0.02 6.11 -22.68
N SER A 33 0.01 4.78 -22.53
CA SER A 33 -0.87 3.84 -23.23
C SER A 33 -2.36 4.00 -22.89
N LEU A 34 -2.67 4.64 -21.75
CA LEU A 34 -4.02 4.98 -21.32
C LEU A 34 -4.30 6.50 -21.41
N GLY A 35 -3.39 7.26 -22.04
CA GLY A 35 -3.52 8.70 -22.26
C GLY A 35 -2.96 9.58 -21.15
N GLY A 36 -2.36 9.00 -20.11
CA GLY A 36 -1.67 9.76 -19.06
C GLY A 36 -0.27 10.20 -19.47
N ARG A 37 0.51 10.69 -18.50
CA ARG A 37 1.88 11.19 -18.74
C ARG A 37 2.97 10.33 -18.12
N ASP A 38 2.61 9.23 -17.45
CA ASP A 38 3.53 8.36 -16.71
C ASP A 38 4.45 9.14 -15.74
N THR A 39 3.93 10.24 -15.17
CA THR A 39 4.69 11.12 -14.25
C THR A 39 4.58 10.70 -12.79
N GLY A 40 3.72 9.72 -12.50
CA GLY A 40 3.49 9.16 -11.19
C GLY A 40 2.92 7.75 -11.30
N PRO A 41 2.87 7.01 -10.18
CA PRO A 41 2.29 5.68 -10.16
C PRO A 41 0.79 5.71 -10.47
N ALA A 42 0.33 4.70 -11.21
CA ALA A 42 -1.11 4.45 -11.38
C ALA A 42 -1.82 4.22 -10.03
N PRO A 43 -3.12 4.54 -9.91
CA PRO A 43 -3.86 4.39 -8.66
C PRO A 43 -3.78 2.98 -8.04
N ALA A 44 -3.81 1.93 -8.87
CA ALA A 44 -3.64 0.56 -8.42
C ALA A 44 -2.26 0.32 -7.77
N SER A 45 -1.19 0.88 -8.35
CA SER A 45 0.17 0.79 -7.81
C SER A 45 0.30 1.55 -6.49
N LEU A 46 -0.43 2.66 -6.31
CA LEU A 46 -0.49 3.36 -5.01
C LEU A 46 -1.16 2.52 -3.92
N LEU A 47 -2.27 1.85 -4.23
CA LEU A 47 -2.93 0.93 -3.31
C LEU A 47 -1.98 -0.20 -2.87
N LEU A 48 -1.30 -0.84 -3.84
CA LEU A 48 -0.31 -1.88 -3.55
C LEU A 48 0.87 -1.33 -2.75
N SER A 49 1.34 -0.12 -3.06
CA SER A 49 2.44 0.54 -2.33
C SER A 49 2.08 0.73 -0.86
N SER A 50 0.84 1.14 -0.56
CA SER A 50 0.35 1.28 0.82
C SER A 50 0.41 -0.06 1.58
N LEU A 51 -0.05 -1.16 0.97
CA LEU A 51 0.04 -2.50 1.58
C LEU A 51 1.49 -2.95 1.77
N GLY A 52 2.35 -2.74 0.78
CA GLY A 52 3.77 -3.10 0.83
C GLY A 52 4.53 -2.35 1.92
N ALA A 53 4.29 -1.04 2.05
CA ALA A 53 4.85 -0.18 3.08
C ALA A 53 4.38 -0.62 4.48
N CYS A 54 3.06 -0.78 4.66
CA CYS A 54 2.47 -1.17 5.94
C CYS A 54 2.99 -2.55 6.40
N THR A 55 3.12 -3.50 5.47
CA THR A 55 3.71 -4.82 5.74
C THR A 55 5.16 -4.69 6.21
N SER A 56 6.01 -4.01 5.42
CA SER A 56 7.43 -3.85 5.71
C SER A 56 7.70 -3.19 7.06
N ILE A 57 6.98 -2.09 7.34
CA ILE A 57 7.07 -1.37 8.62
C ILE A 57 6.68 -2.29 9.78
N THR A 58 5.55 -2.99 9.66
CA THR A 58 5.04 -3.88 10.71
C THR A 58 6.04 -4.99 11.03
N LEU A 59 6.64 -5.62 10.01
CA LEU A 59 7.65 -6.66 10.20
C LEU A 59 8.91 -6.13 10.87
N LYS A 60 9.44 -5.00 10.40
CA LYS A 60 10.65 -4.38 10.99
C LYS A 60 10.41 -3.96 12.44
N MET A 61 9.24 -3.37 12.75
CA MET A 61 8.86 -3.03 14.12
C MET A 61 8.76 -4.26 15.01
N TYR A 62 8.12 -5.34 14.53
CA TYR A 62 7.98 -6.57 15.30
C TYR A 62 9.33 -7.21 15.60
N ALA A 63 10.18 -7.36 14.58
CA ALA A 63 11.51 -7.92 14.73
C ALA A 63 12.37 -7.09 15.69
N LYS A 64 12.36 -5.76 15.57
CA LYS A 64 13.06 -4.85 16.49
C LYS A 64 12.62 -5.04 17.93
N ARG A 65 11.30 -5.13 18.19
CA ARG A 65 10.76 -5.36 19.54
C ARG A 65 11.18 -6.71 20.13
N LYS A 66 11.41 -7.71 19.29
CA LYS A 66 11.83 -9.06 19.69
C LYS A 66 13.33 -9.27 19.67
N ASP A 67 14.10 -8.22 19.32
CA ASP A 67 15.54 -8.27 19.12
C ASP A 67 15.96 -9.36 18.11
N TRP A 68 15.20 -9.48 17.02
CA TRP A 68 15.48 -10.44 15.94
C TRP A 68 16.35 -9.82 14.85
N PRO A 69 17.32 -10.57 14.29
CA PRO A 69 18.27 -10.08 13.29
C PRO A 69 17.64 -10.01 11.88
N LEU A 70 16.56 -9.24 11.74
CA LEU A 70 15.95 -8.93 10.45
C LEU A 70 16.62 -7.68 9.87
N ASP A 71 17.42 -7.85 8.83
CA ASP A 71 18.17 -6.76 8.20
C ASP A 71 17.29 -5.98 7.23
N ALA A 72 16.62 -6.68 6.32
CA ALA A 72 15.80 -6.06 5.27
C ALA A 72 14.53 -6.87 4.97
N VAL A 73 13.52 -6.16 4.50
CA VAL A 73 12.26 -6.71 3.98
C VAL A 73 12.06 -6.17 2.58
N ARG A 74 11.79 -7.06 1.62
CA ARG A 74 11.32 -6.69 0.28
C ARG A 74 9.96 -7.34 0.06
N VAL A 75 8.99 -6.54 -0.39
CA VAL A 75 7.63 -7.02 -0.70
C VAL A 75 7.38 -6.77 -2.18
N VAL A 76 7.06 -7.82 -2.92
CA VAL A 76 6.63 -7.76 -4.31
C VAL A 76 5.14 -8.05 -4.34
N LEU A 77 4.38 -7.17 -5.00
CA LEU A 77 2.92 -7.20 -5.04
C LEU A 77 2.42 -7.14 -6.46
N SER A 78 1.36 -7.89 -6.75
CA SER A 78 0.57 -7.76 -7.97
C SER A 78 -0.91 -7.86 -7.64
N MET A 79 -1.75 -7.30 -8.50
CA MET A 79 -3.20 -7.30 -8.32
C MET A 79 -3.89 -7.73 -9.61
N THR A 80 -4.88 -8.61 -9.47
CA THR A 80 -5.77 -9.02 -10.56
C THR A 80 -7.21 -8.81 -10.13
N THR A 81 -8.04 -8.29 -11.04
CA THR A 81 -9.47 -8.09 -10.81
C THR A 81 -10.24 -8.88 -11.86
N GLY A 82 -11.22 -9.66 -11.43
CA GLY A 82 -12.07 -10.49 -12.28
C GLY A 82 -13.46 -10.68 -11.69
N ALA A 83 -14.23 -11.61 -12.26
CA ALA A 83 -15.62 -11.86 -11.86
C ALA A 83 -15.77 -12.28 -10.39
N GLU A 84 -14.79 -13.03 -9.87
CA GLU A 84 -14.75 -13.50 -8.46
C GLU A 84 -14.23 -12.43 -7.49
N GLY A 85 -13.97 -11.21 -7.97
CA GLY A 85 -13.44 -10.09 -7.19
C GLY A 85 -11.97 -9.79 -7.49
N THR A 86 -11.30 -9.18 -6.51
CA THR A 86 -9.91 -8.74 -6.63
C THR A 86 -9.00 -9.64 -5.80
N ALA A 87 -7.92 -10.11 -6.39
CA ALA A 87 -6.86 -10.86 -5.73
C ALA A 87 -5.56 -10.04 -5.73
N ILE A 88 -4.87 -10.02 -4.59
CA ILE A 88 -3.54 -9.43 -4.46
C ILE A 88 -2.57 -10.54 -4.09
N ASP A 89 -1.59 -10.80 -4.95
CA ASP A 89 -0.47 -11.69 -4.63
C ASP A 89 0.63 -10.89 -3.93
N ARG A 90 1.15 -11.42 -2.82
CA ARG A 90 2.18 -10.75 -2.00
C ARG A 90 3.32 -11.70 -1.69
N ASN A 91 4.45 -11.50 -2.34
CA ASN A 91 5.68 -12.23 -2.08
C ASN A 91 6.61 -11.42 -1.16
N ILE A 92 6.98 -12.00 -0.01
CA ILE A 92 7.79 -11.34 1.02
C ILE A 92 9.16 -12.03 1.12
N VAL A 93 10.22 -11.25 0.88
CA VAL A 93 11.60 -11.69 1.04
C VAL A 93 12.18 -11.08 2.31
N LEU A 94 12.66 -11.95 3.21
CA LEU A 94 13.27 -11.58 4.49
C LEU A 94 14.77 -11.88 4.46
N SER A 95 15.58 -10.84 4.70
CA SER A 95 17.04 -10.92 4.80
C SER A 95 17.51 -10.79 6.25
N GLY A 96 18.48 -11.62 6.64
CA GLY A 96 19.05 -11.67 7.98
C GLY A 96 19.11 -13.09 8.56
N ALA A 97 19.83 -13.24 9.66
CA ALA A 97 20.12 -14.53 10.33
C ALA A 97 18.91 -15.04 11.14
N LEU A 98 17.76 -15.18 10.48
CA LEU A 98 16.50 -15.57 11.09
C LEU A 98 16.34 -17.10 11.09
N SER A 99 15.91 -17.66 12.21
CA SER A 99 15.48 -19.06 12.28
C SER A 99 14.20 -19.31 11.47
N THR A 100 13.90 -20.58 11.18
CA THR A 100 12.65 -20.97 10.50
C THR A 100 11.42 -20.49 11.27
N GLU A 101 11.41 -20.66 12.59
CA GLU A 101 10.31 -20.26 13.46
C GLU A 101 10.13 -18.73 13.46
N GLN A 102 11.22 -17.96 13.42
CA GLN A 102 11.17 -16.50 13.29
C GLN A 102 10.57 -16.08 11.95
N ARG A 103 10.95 -16.75 10.85
CA ARG A 103 10.41 -16.48 9.50
C ARG A 103 8.92 -16.78 9.43
N GLU A 104 8.49 -17.94 9.92
CA GLU A 104 7.07 -18.32 9.98
C GLU A 104 6.27 -17.34 10.84
N ARG A 105 6.83 -16.92 11.98
CA ARG A 105 6.17 -15.94 12.83
C ARG A 105 6.07 -14.58 12.15
N LEU A 106 7.11 -14.12 11.45
CA LEU A 106 7.04 -12.89 10.67
C LEU A 106 6.00 -12.97 9.56
N LEU A 107 5.86 -14.11 8.88
CA LEU A 107 4.79 -14.30 7.89
C LEU A 107 3.40 -14.12 8.50
N GLN A 108 3.14 -14.69 9.69
CA GLN A 108 1.88 -14.48 10.41
C GLN A 108 1.65 -13.00 10.76
N ILE A 109 2.71 -12.30 11.18
CA ILE A 109 2.65 -10.86 11.51
C ILE A 109 2.44 -9.99 10.27
N ALA A 110 2.89 -10.41 9.08
CA ALA A 110 2.63 -9.70 7.83
C ALA A 110 1.12 -9.55 7.53
N ASN A 111 0.30 -10.49 8.02
CA ASN A 111 -1.17 -10.46 7.91
C ASN A 111 -1.83 -9.66 9.04
N ALA A 112 -1.07 -9.13 9.98
CA ALA A 112 -1.60 -8.33 11.10
C ALA A 112 -1.47 -6.82 10.87
N CYS A 113 -0.89 -6.38 9.75
CA CYS A 113 -0.68 -4.97 9.48
C CYS A 113 -2.01 -4.24 9.24
N PRO A 114 -2.15 -2.96 9.66
CA PRO A 114 -3.40 -2.21 9.51
C PRO A 114 -4.01 -2.22 8.11
N VAL A 115 -3.20 -2.04 7.05
CA VAL A 115 -3.70 -2.02 5.67
C VAL A 115 -4.22 -3.40 5.24
N HIS A 116 -3.58 -4.50 5.66
CA HIS A 116 -4.12 -5.84 5.39
C HIS A 116 -5.50 -6.01 6.03
N LYS A 117 -5.67 -5.58 7.29
CA LYS A 117 -6.96 -5.65 7.99
C LYS A 117 -8.05 -4.84 7.31
N ILE A 118 -7.72 -3.68 6.73
CA ILE A 118 -8.66 -2.89 5.94
C ILE A 118 -9.08 -3.70 4.71
N LEU A 119 -8.12 -4.21 3.92
CA LEU A 119 -8.38 -4.91 2.66
C LEU A 119 -9.13 -6.24 2.83
N THR A 120 -8.98 -6.91 3.96
CA THR A 120 -9.70 -8.15 4.28
C THR A 120 -10.94 -7.93 5.16
N GLY A 121 -11.26 -6.67 5.46
CA GLY A 121 -12.36 -6.28 6.32
C GLY A 121 -13.60 -5.82 5.54
N ALA A 122 -14.64 -5.43 6.27
CA ALA A 122 -15.79 -4.75 5.69
C ALA A 122 -15.45 -3.27 5.48
N ILE A 123 -15.37 -2.83 4.22
CA ILE A 123 -15.12 -1.45 3.84
C ILE A 123 -16.46 -0.82 3.40
N ARG A 124 -16.72 0.40 3.86
CA ARG A 124 -17.84 1.24 3.39
C ARG A 124 -17.27 2.51 2.79
N ILE A 125 -17.78 2.89 1.61
CA ILE A 125 -17.42 4.14 0.94
C ILE A 125 -18.70 4.96 0.82
N GLU A 126 -18.70 6.13 1.45
CA GLU A 126 -19.82 7.08 1.40
C GLU A 126 -19.42 8.25 0.51
N SER A 127 -20.20 8.52 -0.53
CA SER A 127 -19.92 9.54 -1.52
C SER A 127 -20.94 10.66 -1.44
N ARG A 128 -20.47 11.90 -1.56
CA ARG A 128 -21.30 13.09 -1.74
C ARG A 128 -20.64 14.02 -2.75
N ILE A 129 -21.45 14.68 -3.56
CA ILE A 129 -21.03 15.81 -4.38
C ILE A 129 -21.27 17.07 -3.55
N ALA A 130 -20.27 17.94 -3.48
CA ALA A 130 -20.38 19.24 -2.83
C ALA A 130 -20.36 20.33 -3.90
N ASP A 131 -21.21 21.35 -3.73
CA ASP A 131 -21.15 22.56 -4.54
C ASP A 131 -19.91 23.39 -4.15
N VAL A 132 -19.45 24.22 -5.10
CA VAL A 132 -18.28 25.11 -4.94
C VAL A 132 -18.61 26.33 -4.09
#